data_AF-A0A061JPA9-F1
#
_entry.id   AF-A0A061JPA9-F1
#
_cell.length_a   1.000
_cell.length_b   1.000
_cell.length_c   1.000
_cell.angle_alpha   90.00
_cell.angle_beta   90.00
_cell.angle_gamma   90.00
#
_symmetry.space_group_name_H-M   'P 1'
#
loop_
_entity.id
_entity.type
_entity.pdbx_description
1 polymer ?
#
loop_
_entity_poly.entity_id
_entity_poly.type
_entity_poly.pdbx_seq_one_letter_code
_entity_poly.pdbx_strand_id
1 'polypeptide(L)' 'MMTGEQFGALAELLRLRGGASQEAARLVLVEGLAPAEAARQAGTTPQAVSNALASCRRGLELARVAAG' A
#
# COMPACT_ATOMS: atom_id res chain seq x y z
N MET A 1 -5.47 -2.29 10.44
CA MET A 1 -4.26 -2.94 9.91
C MET A 1 -4.69 -4.09 9.01
N MET A 2 -3.98 -4.31 7.92
CA MET A 2 -4.15 -5.49 7.08
C MET A 2 -3.00 -6.48 7.32
N THR A 3 -3.14 -7.75 6.95
CA THR A 3 -2.02 -8.70 7.03
C THR A 3 -1.09 -8.59 5.82
N GLY A 4 0.13 -9.13 5.92
CA GLY A 4 1.06 -9.20 4.78
C GLY A 4 0.48 -9.95 3.58
N GLU A 5 -0.28 -11.02 3.83
CA GLU A 5 -0.96 -11.81 2.79
C GLU A 5 -2.07 -10.99 2.09
N GLN A 6 -2.90 -10.28 2.87
CA GLN A 6 -3.92 -9.38 2.32
C GLN A 6 -3.30 -8.27 1.47
N PHE A 7 -2.15 -7.71 1.91
CA PHE A 7 -1.43 -6.72 1.11
C PHE A 7 -0.87 -7.33 -0.17
N GLY A 8 -0.31 -8.55 -0.11
CA GLY A 8 0.16 -9.28 -1.28
C GLY A 8 -0.92 -9.45 -2.33
N ALA A 9 -2.10 -9.94 -1.92
CA ALA A 9 -3.26 -10.10 -2.81
C ALA A 9 -3.74 -8.76 -3.39
N LEU A 10 -3.79 -7.70 -2.58
CA LEU A 10 -4.15 -6.36 -3.06
C LEU A 10 -3.12 -5.83 -4.07
N ALA A 11 -1.83 -6.01 -3.81
CA ALA A 11 -0.76 -5.56 -4.70
C ALA A 11 -0.82 -6.28 -6.04
N GLU A 12 -1.13 -7.58 -6.05
CA GLU A 12 -1.36 -8.36 -7.26
C GLU A 12 -2.59 -7.87 -8.03
N LEU A 13 -3.71 -7.67 -7.34
CA LEU A 13 -4.95 -7.17 -7.93
C LEU A 13 -4.76 -5.79 -8.59
N LEU A 14 -3.98 -4.91 -7.96
CA LEU A 14 -3.67 -3.57 -8.46
C LEU A 14 -2.50 -3.53 -9.44
N ARG A 15 -1.85 -4.66 -9.70
CA ARG A 15 -0.64 -4.75 -10.52
C ARG A 15 0.43 -3.73 -10.08
N LEU A 16 0.62 -3.57 -8.77
CA LEU A 16 1.63 -2.65 -8.25
C LEU A 16 3.02 -3.11 -8.73
N ARG A 17 3.76 -2.19 -9.34
CA ARG A 17 5.08 -2.48 -9.93
C ARG A 17 6.19 -2.36 -8.88
N GLY A 18 6.12 -3.13 -7.79
CA GLY A 18 7.20 -3.26 -6.81
C GLY A 18 7.78 -1.94 -6.30
N GLY A 19 9.02 -2.02 -5.80
CA GLY A 19 9.85 -0.85 -5.49
C GLY A 19 9.47 -0.10 -4.21
N ALA A 20 10.17 1.01 -4.01
CA ALA A 20 10.17 1.77 -2.75
C ALA A 20 8.77 2.27 -2.33
N SER A 21 7.93 2.68 -3.27
CA SER A 21 6.57 3.16 -2.97
C SER A 21 5.62 2.03 -2.54
N GLN A 22 5.77 0.82 -3.11
CA GLN A 22 5.01 -0.35 -2.68
C GLN A 22 5.46 -0.80 -1.29
N GLU A 23 6.77 -0.85 -1.04
CA GLU A 23 7.30 -1.22 0.27
C GLU A 23 6.87 -0.22 1.35
N ALA A 24 6.91 1.08 1.06
CA ALA A 24 6.40 2.10 1.97
C ALA A 24 4.90 1.91 2.27
N ALA A 25 4.08 1.58 1.26
CA ALA A 25 2.67 1.31 1.49
C ALA A 25 2.45 0.06 2.35
N ARG A 26 3.26 -1.00 2.16
CA ARG A 26 3.24 -2.20 2.99
C ARG A 26 3.52 -1.87 4.45
N LEU A 27 4.63 -1.16 4.72
CA LEU A 27 5.04 -0.72 6.06
C LEU A 27 3.95 0.08 6.79
N VAL A 28 3.21 0.93 6.08
CA VAL A 28 2.11 1.69 6.69
C VAL A 28 0.91 0.79 6.97
N LEU A 29 0.52 -0.06 6.03
CA LEU A 29 -0.76 -0.76 6.09
C LEU A 29 -0.71 -2.07 6.89
N VAL A 30 0.45 -2.71 6.92
CA VAL A 30 0.70 -3.99 7.61
C VAL A 30 1.36 -3.77 8.97
N GLU A 31 2.40 -2.95 9.05
CA GLU A 31 3.16 -2.70 10.28
C GLU A 31 2.70 -1.44 11.04
N GLY A 32 1.82 -0.63 10.45
CA GLY A 32 1.23 0.54 11.11
C GLY A 32 2.16 1.74 11.21
N LEU A 33 3.24 1.79 10.42
CA LEU A 33 4.16 2.94 10.42
C LEU A 33 3.45 4.22 10.00
N ALA A 34 3.91 5.35 10.55
CA ALA A 34 3.52 6.66 10.03
C ALA A 34 4.05 6.82 8.59
N PRO A 35 3.30 7.47 7.67
CA PRO A 35 3.71 7.60 6.27
C PRO A 35 5.10 8.22 6.05
N ALA A 36 5.48 9.19 6.88
CA ALA A 36 6.79 9.83 6.81
C ALA A 36 7.93 8.89 7.23
N GLU A 37 7.70 8.00 8.20
CA GLU A 37 8.69 7.00 8.60
C GLU A 37 8.82 5.91 7.52
N ALA A 38 7.70 5.41 7.00
CA ALA A 38 7.70 4.45 5.91
C ALA A 38 8.40 5.01 4.64
N ALA A 39 8.21 6.30 4.33
CA ALA A 39 8.92 6.96 3.24
C ALA A 39 10.44 6.92 3.42
N ARG A 40 10.92 7.28 4.62
CA ARG A 40 12.36 7.23 4.95
C ARG A 40 12.89 5.80 4.86
N GLN A 41 12.21 4.85 5.49
CA GLN A 41 12.67 3.47 5.57
C GLN A 41 12.72 2.80 4.19
N ALA A 42 11.75 3.07 3.33
CA ALA A 42 11.72 2.53 1.98
C ALA A 42 12.58 3.32 0.97
N GLY A 43 13.11 4.48 1.34
CA GLY A 43 13.90 5.34 0.45
C GLY A 43 13.07 6.01 -0.65
N THR A 44 11.85 6.47 -0.32
CA THR A 44 10.94 7.17 -1.25
C THR A 44 10.47 8.51 -0.70
N THR A 45 9.72 9.27 -1.50
CA THR A 45 9.17 10.57 -1.09
C THR A 45 7.83 10.40 -0.36
N PRO A 46 7.48 11.29 0.60
CA PRO A 46 6.17 11.26 1.24
C PRO A 46 4.99 11.32 0.25
N GLN A 47 5.16 12.05 -0.86
CA GLN A 47 4.14 12.13 -1.92
C GLN A 47 3.93 10.78 -2.61
N ALA A 48 5.02 10.05 -2.89
CA ALA A 48 4.94 8.72 -3.49
C ALA A 48 4.23 7.73 -2.55
N VAL A 49 4.47 7.82 -1.24
CA VAL A 49 3.73 7.05 -0.22
C VAL A 49 2.25 7.39 -0.25
N SER A 50 1.89 8.68 -0.20
CA SER A 50 0.49 9.12 -0.27
C SER A 50 -0.23 8.61 -1.51
N ASN A 51 0.43 8.66 -2.67
CA ASN A 51 -0.12 8.15 -3.93
C ASN A 51 -0.35 6.63 -3.89
N ALA A 52 0.62 5.87 -3.37
CA ALA A 52 0.50 4.43 -3.22
C ALA A 52 -0.63 4.05 -2.24
N LEU A 53 -0.74 4.76 -1.12
CA LEU A 53 -1.81 4.56 -0.13
C LEU A 53 -3.19 4.88 -0.72
N ALA A 54 -3.31 5.97 -1.49
CA ALA A 54 -4.56 6.33 -2.16
C ALA A 54 -4.97 5.24 -3.17
N SER A 55 -4.03 4.73 -3.95
CA SER A 55 -4.27 3.62 -4.89
C SER A 55 -4.72 2.35 -4.16
N CYS A 56 -4.06 1.99 -3.06
CA CYS A 56 -4.44 0.82 -2.24
C CYS A 56 -5.87 0.97 -1.68
N ARG A 57 -6.22 2.14 -1.14
CA ARG A 57 -7.56 2.41 -0.59
C ARG A 57 -8.63 2.31 -1.66
N ARG A 58 -8.40 2.92 -2.83
CA ARG A 58 -9.30 2.84 -3.98
C ARG A 58 -9.45 1.41 -4.48
N GLY A 59 -8.35 0.67 -4.52
CA GLY A 59 -8.34 -0.75 -4.88
C GLY A 59 -9.19 -1.61 -3.96
N LEU A 60 -9.04 -1.43 -2.65
CA LEU A 60 -9.84 -2.14 -1.65
C LEU A 60 -11.34 -1.81 -1.75
N GLU A 61 -11.69 -0.55 -1.99
CA GLU A 61 -13.07 -0.13 -2.22
C GLU A 61 -13.67 -0.87 -3.43
N LEU A 62 -12.95 -0.87 -4.56
CA LEU A 62 -13.39 -1.55 -5.78
C LEU A 62 -13.47 -3.08 -5.60
N ALA A 63 -12.49 -3.69 -4.93
CA ALA A 63 -12.47 -5.12 -4.68
C ALA A 63 -13.67 -5.55 -3.82
N ARG A 64 -14.06 -4.75 -2.82
CA ARG A 64 -15.28 -5.02 -2.03
C ARG A 64 -16.54 -4.95 -2.89
N VAL A 65 -16.67 -3.94 -3.74
CA VAL A 65 -17.83 -3.82 -4.65
C VAL A 65 -17.90 -5.01 -5.61
N ALA A 66 -16.77 -5.47 -6.13
CA ALA A 66 -16.72 -6.60 -7.05
C ALA A 66 -17.02 -7.95 -6.38
N ALA A 67 -16.70 -8.11 -5.09
CA ALA A 67 -16.88 -9.35 -4.36
C ALA A 67 -18.34 -9.62 -3.92
N GLY A 68 -19.21 -8.60 -3.93
CA GLY A 68 -20.61 -8.68 -3.49
C GLY A 68 -20.81 -8.23 -2.06
#